data_AF-A0A935EMC2-F1
#
_entry.id   AF-A0A935EMC2-F1
#
_cell.length_a   1.000
_cell.length_b   1.000
_cell.length_c   1.000
_cell.angle_alpha   90.00
_cell.angle_beta   90.00
_cell.angle_gamma   90.00
#
_symmetry.space_group_name_H-M   'P 1'
#
loop_
_entity.id
_entity.type
_entity.pdbx_description
1 polymer ?
#
loop_
_entity_poly.entity_id
_entity_poly.type
_entity_poly.pdbx_seq_one_letter_code
_entity_poly.pdbx_strand_id
1 'polypeptide(L)'
;MGLAALVAAGLAGCGGGDGGGNAPATTAVTTAAAANPAGTNTADNPKQAFGLIQGAGLTPVTVNSPPVVNFTVVNQNGQIVKGLTTSNVSFAIAKLVPGADGNPDQWVNYIYRTETAAAGVGPNGTPAQASAKQATTDAKTATQLTFNEAGGYYTYTFSTDIKDPTKTNNVVFEPTRTHRVAIQLSYIDADGTPVKVNPYFDFTVDGNGKSVAVTDASKTRVMADVTSCNTCHNQLALHGGGRVDVQYCVMCHNPGTVDANSGNNLDLKQMVHKIHSGRRLHAEGHDYTIWGYGNSEHDYAEVGFPQDLRNCTKCCSRRS
;
A
#
# COMPACT_ATOMS: atom_id res chain seq x y z
N MET A 1 42.53 11.40 -57.13
CA MET A 1 41.07 11.44 -56.98
C MET A 1 40.59 10.03 -56.72
N GLY A 2 39.73 9.81 -55.73
CA GLY A 2 38.89 8.60 -55.65
C GLY A 2 39.30 7.54 -54.63
N LEU A 3 38.73 7.67 -53.43
CA LEU A 3 38.48 6.64 -52.42
C LEU A 3 37.77 5.41 -53.04
N ALA A 4 38.11 4.20 -52.58
CA ALA A 4 37.12 3.18 -52.20
C ALA A 4 37.81 2.03 -51.45
N ALA A 5 37.58 1.99 -50.14
CA ALA A 5 37.83 0.83 -49.30
C ALA A 5 36.73 -0.22 -49.53
N LEU A 6 37.11 -1.50 -49.60
CA LEU A 6 36.22 -2.60 -49.26
C LEU A 6 36.94 -3.56 -48.32
N VAL A 7 36.47 -3.57 -47.08
CA VAL A 7 36.75 -4.58 -46.06
C VAL A 7 35.78 -5.74 -46.31
N ALA A 8 36.31 -6.95 -46.48
CA ALA A 8 35.53 -8.18 -46.41
C ALA A 8 36.01 -8.99 -45.20
N ALA A 9 35.07 -9.23 -44.28
CA ALA A 9 35.21 -10.03 -43.08
C ALA A 9 35.40 -11.52 -43.41
N GLY A 10 36.07 -12.26 -42.51
CA GLY A 10 36.18 -13.71 -42.65
C GLY A 10 36.99 -14.41 -41.56
N LEU A 11 36.35 -14.64 -40.41
CA LEU A 11 36.58 -15.70 -39.43
C LEU A 11 38.02 -16.00 -38.94
N ALA A 12 38.25 -15.66 -37.67
CA ALA A 12 39.04 -16.49 -36.77
C ALA A 12 38.28 -16.62 -35.44
N GLY A 13 37.79 -17.83 -35.17
CA GLY A 13 37.29 -18.21 -33.86
C GLY A 13 38.45 -18.52 -32.91
N CYS A 14 38.28 -18.13 -31.64
CA CYS A 14 38.79 -18.75 -30.43
C CYS A 14 38.20 -17.90 -29.29
N GLY A 15 37.33 -18.41 -28.42
CA GLY A 15 37.73 -19.27 -27.31
C GLY A 15 37.25 -18.62 -25.99
N GLY A 16 37.01 -19.45 -24.97
CA GLY A 16 36.63 -19.03 -23.62
C GLY A 16 35.11 -18.98 -23.42
N GLY A 17 34.47 -19.82 -22.61
CA GLY A 17 34.95 -20.36 -21.34
C GLY A 17 34.54 -19.41 -20.22
N ASP A 18 33.50 -19.84 -19.51
CA ASP A 18 33.11 -19.48 -18.14
C ASP A 18 32.79 -18.03 -17.79
N GLY A 19 31.58 -17.87 -17.24
CA GLY A 19 31.19 -16.62 -16.60
C GLY A 19 29.69 -16.52 -16.35
N GLY A 20 29.05 -17.59 -15.86
CA GLY A 20 27.80 -17.45 -15.10
C GLY A 20 28.08 -16.72 -13.79
N GLY A 21 28.57 -15.49 -13.89
CA GLY A 21 28.66 -14.59 -12.76
C GLY A 21 27.22 -14.26 -12.39
N ASN A 22 26.72 -14.89 -11.32
CA ASN A 22 25.69 -14.24 -10.53
C ASN A 22 26.25 -12.86 -10.22
N ALA A 23 25.78 -11.84 -10.94
CA ALA A 23 25.88 -10.48 -10.44
C ALA A 23 25.45 -10.55 -8.97
N PRO A 24 26.22 -9.99 -8.03
CA PRO A 24 25.78 -9.93 -6.64
C PRO A 24 24.33 -9.45 -6.65
N ALA A 25 23.45 -10.13 -5.91
CA ALA A 25 22.00 -9.81 -5.90
C ALA A 25 21.72 -8.32 -5.68
N THR A 26 22.69 -7.58 -5.12
CA THR A 26 22.69 -6.12 -4.96
C THR A 26 22.68 -5.36 -6.29
N THR A 27 23.47 -5.70 -7.32
CA THR A 27 23.45 -4.94 -8.59
C THR A 27 22.34 -5.38 -9.57
N ALA A 28 21.63 -6.46 -9.27
CA ALA A 28 20.56 -6.96 -10.14
C ALA A 28 19.35 -6.00 -10.20
N VAL A 29 19.01 -5.32 -9.09
CA VAL A 29 17.89 -4.35 -9.06
C VAL A 29 18.21 -3.14 -9.95
N THR A 30 19.40 -2.56 -9.79
CA THR A 30 19.83 -1.37 -10.53
C THR A 30 19.93 -1.65 -12.03
N THR A 31 20.48 -2.80 -12.40
CA THR A 31 20.57 -3.24 -13.81
C THR A 31 19.20 -3.49 -14.42
N ALA A 32 18.27 -4.13 -13.69
CA ALA A 32 16.90 -4.37 -14.17
C ALA A 32 16.12 -3.06 -14.39
N ALA A 33 16.22 -2.09 -13.47
CA ALA A 33 15.57 -0.78 -13.60
C ALA A 33 16.11 0.00 -14.83
N ALA A 34 17.43 0.01 -15.02
CA ALA A 34 18.06 0.68 -16.15
C ALA A 34 17.72 0.06 -17.52
N ALA A 35 17.46 -1.26 -17.57
CA ALA A 35 17.15 -1.97 -18.82
C ALA A 35 15.70 -1.74 -19.31
N ASN A 36 14.77 -1.38 -18.43
CA ASN A 36 13.37 -1.11 -18.81
C ASN A 36 12.76 0.07 -18.04
N PRO A 37 13.14 1.32 -18.35
CA PRO A 37 12.65 2.52 -17.67
C PRO A 37 11.13 2.64 -17.61
N ALA A 38 10.46 2.51 -18.76
CA ALA A 38 9.02 2.70 -18.86
C ALA A 38 8.21 1.61 -18.13
N GLY A 39 8.70 0.37 -18.13
CA GLY A 39 8.02 -0.75 -17.46
C GLY A 39 8.22 -0.82 -15.96
N THR A 40 9.16 -0.04 -15.41
CA THR A 40 9.60 -0.11 -14.01
C THR A 40 9.21 1.09 -13.15
N ASN A 41 8.63 2.15 -13.74
CA ASN A 41 8.18 3.33 -12.99
C ASN A 41 7.23 2.93 -11.85
N THR A 42 7.61 3.29 -10.62
CA THR A 42 6.83 2.99 -9.42
C THR A 42 5.55 3.82 -9.36
N ALA A 43 5.52 4.99 -10.00
CA ALA A 43 4.33 5.83 -10.03
C ALA A 43 3.19 5.18 -10.85
N ASP A 44 3.53 4.57 -11.99
CA ASP A 44 2.56 3.96 -12.90
C ASP A 44 2.28 2.49 -12.55
N ASN A 45 3.27 1.80 -11.99
CA ASN A 45 3.15 0.40 -11.57
C ASN A 45 3.65 0.22 -10.13
N PRO A 46 2.78 0.44 -9.13
CA PRO A 46 3.16 0.32 -7.72
C PRO A 46 3.67 -1.07 -7.31
N LYS A 47 3.39 -2.13 -8.10
CA LYS A 47 3.94 -3.47 -7.85
C LYS A 47 5.44 -3.55 -8.11
N GLN A 48 6.00 -2.65 -8.92
CA GLN A 48 7.43 -2.66 -9.26
C GLN A 48 8.34 -2.43 -8.06
N ALA A 49 7.85 -1.70 -7.04
CA ALA A 49 8.61 -1.45 -5.82
C ALA A 49 9.12 -2.74 -5.16
N PHE A 50 8.34 -3.82 -5.27
CA PHE A 50 8.69 -5.14 -4.75
C PHE A 50 9.10 -6.12 -5.84
N GLY A 51 8.52 -6.00 -7.05
CA GLY A 51 8.82 -6.88 -8.17
C GLY A 51 10.31 -6.89 -8.53
N LEU A 52 10.96 -5.73 -8.55
CA LEU A 52 12.40 -5.64 -8.83
C LEU A 52 13.28 -6.26 -7.73
N ILE A 53 12.86 -6.15 -6.46
CA ILE A 53 13.52 -6.81 -5.34
C ILE A 53 13.47 -8.32 -5.51
N GLN A 54 12.30 -8.86 -5.86
CA GLN A 54 12.13 -10.30 -6.10
C GLN A 54 12.91 -10.77 -7.33
N GLY A 55 12.86 -10.02 -8.43
CA GLY A 55 13.58 -10.33 -9.66
C GLY A 55 15.10 -10.38 -9.47
N ALA A 56 15.61 -9.59 -8.52
CA ALA A 56 17.00 -9.61 -8.09
C ALA A 56 17.36 -10.76 -7.13
N GLY A 57 16.41 -11.61 -6.76
CA GLY A 57 16.60 -12.71 -5.81
C GLY A 57 16.66 -12.27 -4.35
N LEU A 58 16.28 -11.03 -4.05
CA LEU A 58 16.19 -10.50 -2.68
C LEU A 58 14.80 -10.78 -2.10
N THR A 59 14.72 -10.86 -0.78
CA THR A 59 13.46 -11.07 -0.06
C THR A 59 12.78 -9.72 0.22
N PRO A 60 11.55 -9.47 -0.28
CA PRO A 60 10.84 -8.22 -0.03
C PRO A 60 10.45 -8.01 1.43
N VAL A 61 10.08 -9.05 2.17
CA VAL A 61 9.70 -8.93 3.58
C VAL A 61 10.31 -10.07 4.38
N THR A 62 10.94 -9.76 5.50
CA THR A 62 11.42 -10.76 6.48
C THR A 62 10.75 -10.49 7.82
N VAL A 63 10.06 -11.49 8.37
CA VAL A 63 9.31 -11.42 9.64
C VAL A 63 10.10 -12.17 10.71
N ASN A 64 11.16 -11.52 11.21
CA ASN A 64 12.05 -12.01 12.27
C ASN A 64 12.09 -11.09 13.50
N SER A 65 10.96 -10.46 13.81
CA SER A 65 10.71 -9.68 15.04
C SER A 65 11.72 -8.56 15.33
N PRO A 66 11.49 -7.33 14.83
CA PRO A 66 10.33 -6.88 14.05
C PRO A 66 10.44 -7.20 12.54
N PRO A 67 9.34 -7.03 11.76
CA PRO A 67 9.40 -7.14 10.31
C PRO A 67 10.36 -6.14 9.65
N VAL A 68 11.02 -6.58 8.58
CA VAL A 68 11.90 -5.78 7.73
C VAL A 68 11.39 -5.87 6.28
N VAL A 69 11.35 -4.74 5.58
CA VAL A 69 10.83 -4.62 4.22
C VAL A 69 11.87 -4.03 3.28
N ASN A 70 12.17 -4.73 2.20
CA ASN A 70 13.01 -4.24 1.11
C ASN A 70 12.11 -3.81 -0.06
N PHE A 71 12.33 -2.59 -0.54
CA PHE A 71 11.61 -2.04 -1.69
C PHE A 71 12.51 -1.10 -2.47
N THR A 72 12.27 -0.95 -3.76
CA THR A 72 12.93 0.07 -4.58
C THR A 72 11.91 1.10 -5.06
N VAL A 73 12.39 2.29 -5.40
CA VAL A 73 11.57 3.34 -6.00
C VAL A 73 12.29 3.77 -7.26
N VAL A 74 11.58 3.68 -8.38
CA VAL A 74 12.12 3.98 -9.71
C VAL A 74 11.24 5.05 -10.34
N ASN A 75 11.85 6.10 -10.88
CA ASN A 75 11.12 7.16 -11.58
C ASN A 75 10.80 6.79 -13.02
N GLN A 76 10.10 7.68 -13.73
CA GLN A 76 9.73 7.52 -15.14
C GLN A 76 10.92 7.29 -16.10
N ASN A 77 12.12 7.70 -15.71
CA ASN A 77 13.35 7.53 -16.48
C ASN A 77 14.11 6.25 -16.14
N GLY A 78 13.54 5.36 -15.32
CA GLY A 78 14.20 4.11 -14.91
C GLY A 78 15.30 4.33 -13.86
N GLN A 79 15.40 5.53 -13.29
CA GLN A 79 16.41 5.86 -12.30
C GLN A 79 15.91 5.55 -10.89
N ILE A 80 16.80 4.99 -10.07
CA ILE A 80 16.51 4.78 -8.65
C ILE A 80 16.36 6.14 -7.97
N VAL A 81 15.20 6.36 -7.34
CA VAL A 81 14.96 7.52 -6.50
C VAL A 81 15.73 7.34 -5.21
N LYS A 82 16.61 8.29 -4.91
CA LYS A 82 17.46 8.31 -3.71
C LYS A 82 17.03 9.40 -2.74
N GLY A 83 17.61 9.41 -1.54
CA GLY A 83 17.41 10.48 -0.56
C GLY A 83 16.05 10.48 0.16
N LEU A 84 15.19 9.49 -0.08
CA LEU A 84 13.98 9.31 0.71
C LEU A 84 14.31 9.10 2.20
N THR A 85 13.51 9.73 3.04
CA THR A 85 13.57 9.61 4.50
C THR A 85 12.24 9.06 5.04
N THR A 86 12.15 8.80 6.34
CA THR A 86 10.88 8.37 6.97
C THR A 86 9.75 9.41 6.86
N SER A 87 10.06 10.68 6.52
CA SER A 87 9.02 11.66 6.20
C SER A 87 8.28 11.34 4.90
N ASN A 88 8.94 10.67 3.94
CA ASN A 88 8.38 10.32 2.63
C ASN A 88 7.55 9.05 2.61
N VAL A 89 7.68 8.20 3.63
CA VAL A 89 7.09 6.85 3.64
C VAL A 89 6.33 6.57 4.93
N SER A 90 5.15 5.96 4.83
CA SER A 90 4.44 5.36 5.97
C SER A 90 4.08 3.92 5.62
N PHE A 91 4.32 2.98 6.54
CA PHE A 91 4.09 1.56 6.31
C PHE A 91 2.90 1.05 7.13
N ALA A 92 2.08 0.21 6.52
CA ALA A 92 1.07 -0.58 7.20
C ALA A 92 1.27 -2.06 6.90
N ILE A 93 0.87 -2.92 7.84
CA ILE A 93 0.95 -4.38 7.68
C ILE A 93 -0.29 -5.04 8.27
N ALA A 94 -0.90 -5.93 7.51
CA ALA A 94 -2.14 -6.62 7.88
C ALA A 94 -2.10 -8.09 7.49
N LYS A 95 -2.96 -8.90 8.09
CA LYS A 95 -3.26 -10.27 7.64
C LYS A 95 -4.66 -10.34 7.04
N LEU A 96 -4.85 -11.26 6.10
CA LEU A 96 -6.15 -11.62 5.55
C LEU A 96 -6.79 -12.69 6.42
N VAL A 97 -7.90 -12.34 7.06
CA VAL A 97 -8.70 -13.27 7.85
C VAL A 97 -9.86 -13.75 6.98
N PRO A 98 -10.03 -15.08 6.80
CA PRO A 98 -11.14 -15.64 6.06
C PRO A 98 -12.48 -15.18 6.61
N GLY A 99 -13.42 -14.94 5.71
CA GLY A 99 -14.79 -14.66 6.10
C GLY A 99 -15.45 -15.89 6.74
N ALA A 100 -16.39 -15.64 7.64
CA ALA A 100 -17.27 -16.65 8.24
C ALA A 100 -18.74 -16.23 8.08
N ASP A 101 -19.65 -17.21 8.10
CA ASP A 101 -21.10 -16.98 8.09
C ASP A 101 -21.61 -16.12 6.91
N GLY A 102 -21.04 -16.36 5.73
CA GLY A 102 -21.38 -15.62 4.50
C GLY A 102 -20.73 -14.24 4.39
N ASN A 103 -19.93 -13.80 5.38
CA ASN A 103 -19.12 -12.60 5.25
C ASN A 103 -17.91 -12.84 4.32
N PRO A 104 -17.45 -11.81 3.60
CA PRO A 104 -16.21 -11.90 2.83
C PRO A 104 -14.98 -11.87 3.75
N ASP A 105 -13.85 -12.32 3.22
CA ASP A 105 -12.53 -12.17 3.86
C ASP A 105 -12.21 -10.70 4.15
N GLN A 106 -11.48 -10.46 5.24
CA GLN A 106 -11.22 -9.13 5.77
C GLN A 106 -9.73 -8.94 6.05
N TRP A 107 -9.19 -7.79 5.66
CA TRP A 107 -7.89 -7.35 6.13
C TRP A 107 -8.01 -6.91 7.60
N VAL A 108 -7.08 -7.40 8.42
CA VAL A 108 -6.95 -7.04 9.83
C VAL A 108 -5.52 -6.55 10.05
N ASN A 109 -5.37 -5.25 10.27
CA ASN A 109 -4.08 -4.62 10.55
C ASN A 109 -3.51 -5.15 11.88
N TYR A 110 -2.18 -5.19 11.98
CA TYR A 110 -1.50 -5.46 13.25
C TYR A 110 -1.33 -4.21 14.11
N ILE A 111 -1.43 -3.02 13.54
CA ILE A 111 -1.05 -1.77 14.17
C ILE A 111 -2.29 -0.90 14.40
N TYR A 112 -2.52 -0.54 15.66
CA TYR A 112 -3.65 0.28 16.09
C TYR A 112 -3.18 1.46 16.94
N ARG A 113 -3.92 2.57 16.83
CA ARG A 113 -3.89 3.67 17.80
C ARG A 113 -5.21 3.70 18.57
N THR A 114 -5.17 4.30 19.75
CA THR A 114 -6.39 4.75 20.44
C THR A 114 -6.65 6.19 20.03
N GLU A 115 -7.81 6.46 19.44
CA GLU A 115 -8.37 7.79 19.38
C GLU A 115 -9.06 8.08 20.71
N THR A 116 -8.75 9.23 21.31
CA THR A 116 -9.46 9.75 22.48
C THR A 116 -10.29 10.93 22.02
N ALA A 117 -11.61 10.89 22.25
CA ALA A 117 -12.49 11.97 21.86
C ALA A 117 -12.25 13.22 22.72
N ALA A 118 -12.38 14.39 22.11
CA ALA A 118 -12.24 15.66 22.80
C ALA A 118 -13.62 16.17 23.27
N ALA A 119 -13.66 16.80 24.44
CA ALA A 119 -14.87 17.48 24.89
C ALA A 119 -15.28 18.58 23.89
N GLY A 120 -16.58 18.72 23.61
CA GLY A 120 -17.09 19.69 22.64
C GLY A 120 -17.04 19.23 21.18
N VAL A 121 -16.59 18.00 20.90
CA VAL A 121 -16.47 17.45 19.54
C VAL A 121 -17.44 16.28 19.37
N GLY A 122 -18.16 16.24 18.25
CA GLY A 122 -19.18 15.22 17.97
C GLY A 122 -20.56 15.83 17.78
N PRO A 123 -21.60 14.99 17.54
CA PRO A 123 -22.95 15.46 17.32
C PRO A 123 -23.43 16.34 18.49
N ASN A 124 -23.88 17.56 18.19
CA ASN A 124 -24.27 18.56 19.18
C ASN A 124 -23.18 18.84 20.25
N GLY A 125 -21.91 18.73 19.88
CA GLY A 125 -20.76 18.96 20.75
C GLY A 125 -20.46 17.82 21.73
N THR A 126 -21.08 16.64 21.57
CA THR A 126 -20.91 15.50 22.46
C THR A 126 -20.34 14.29 21.69
N PRO A 127 -19.20 13.73 22.11
CA PRO A 127 -18.69 12.50 21.52
C PRO A 127 -19.63 11.32 21.77
N ALA A 128 -19.80 10.46 20.76
CA ALA A 128 -20.52 9.20 20.90
C ALA A 128 -19.79 8.20 21.81
N GLN A 129 -18.45 8.25 21.85
CA GLN A 129 -17.60 7.37 22.65
C GLN A 129 -16.43 8.18 23.24
N ALA A 130 -15.97 7.80 24.44
CA ALA A 130 -14.79 8.43 25.04
C ALA A 130 -13.50 8.13 24.27
N SER A 131 -13.41 6.94 23.67
CA SER A 131 -12.28 6.52 22.85
C SER A 131 -12.65 5.36 21.93
N ALA A 132 -11.92 5.20 20.84
CA ALA A 132 -12.06 4.09 19.90
C ALA A 132 -10.69 3.61 19.42
N LYS A 133 -10.59 2.32 19.05
CA LYS A 133 -9.40 1.78 18.38
C LYS A 133 -9.49 2.03 16.88
N GLN A 134 -8.39 2.46 16.30
CA GLN A 134 -8.28 2.67 14.86
C GLN A 134 -7.01 2.04 14.30
N ALA A 135 -7.17 1.20 13.28
CA ALA A 135 -6.02 0.68 12.56
C ALA A 135 -5.23 1.82 11.91
N THR A 136 -3.90 1.71 11.92
CA THR A 136 -3.00 2.80 11.54
C THR A 136 -1.70 2.26 10.95
N THR A 137 -0.80 3.17 10.57
CA THR A 137 0.56 2.85 10.13
C THR A 137 1.50 2.67 11.31
N ASP A 138 2.64 2.02 11.05
CA ASP A 138 3.74 1.91 12.01
C ASP A 138 4.21 3.28 12.49
N ALA A 139 4.59 3.35 13.76
CA ALA A 139 5.12 4.57 14.36
C ALA A 139 6.49 4.90 13.74
N LYS A 140 6.67 6.16 13.33
CA LYS A 140 7.88 6.58 12.63
C LYS A 140 9.00 6.94 13.60
N THR A 141 10.19 6.43 13.33
CA THR A 141 11.45 6.94 13.90
C THR A 141 12.45 7.20 12.77
N ALA A 142 13.48 8.02 13.02
CA ALA A 142 14.42 8.44 11.98
C ALA A 142 15.28 7.29 11.42
N THR A 143 15.48 6.22 12.19
CA THR A 143 16.43 5.14 11.88
C THR A 143 15.79 3.94 11.16
N GLN A 144 14.48 3.97 10.91
CA GLN A 144 13.79 2.83 10.32
C GLN A 144 14.07 2.64 8.85
N LEU A 145 14.49 3.67 8.12
CA LEU A 145 14.71 3.61 6.68
C LEU A 145 16.19 3.81 6.34
N THR A 146 16.78 2.84 5.66
CA THR A 146 18.15 2.91 5.15
C THR A 146 18.19 2.64 3.66
N PHE A 147 19.09 3.29 2.94
CA PHE A 147 19.28 3.07 1.51
C PHE A 147 20.54 2.23 1.27
N ASN A 148 20.42 1.18 0.46
CA ASN A 148 21.54 0.38 0.01
C ASN A 148 22.03 0.90 -1.35
N GLU A 149 23.14 1.64 -1.36
CA GLU A 149 23.69 2.26 -2.57
C GLU A 149 24.12 1.25 -3.65
N ALA A 150 24.79 0.17 -3.24
CA ALA A 150 25.18 -0.90 -4.17
C ALA A 150 23.98 -1.69 -4.70
N GLY A 151 22.92 -1.71 -3.89
CA GLY A 151 21.64 -2.40 -4.10
C GLY A 151 20.65 -1.65 -4.97
N GLY A 152 20.62 -0.32 -4.89
CA GLY A 152 19.54 0.48 -5.47
C GLY A 152 18.17 0.24 -4.81
N TYR A 153 18.13 -0.07 -3.52
CA TYR A 153 16.89 -0.30 -2.78
C TYR A 153 16.95 0.22 -1.35
N TYR A 154 15.78 0.38 -0.75
CA TYR A 154 15.58 0.77 0.63
C TYR A 154 15.25 -0.44 1.50
N THR A 155 15.72 -0.40 2.75
CA THR A 155 15.29 -1.32 3.82
C THR A 155 14.55 -0.51 4.88
N TYR A 156 13.32 -0.93 5.19
CA TYR A 156 12.50 -0.39 6.26
C TYR A 156 12.35 -1.40 7.40
N THR A 157 12.66 -1.01 8.63
CA THR A 157 12.49 -1.84 9.84
C THR A 157 11.32 -1.33 10.67
N PHE A 158 10.30 -2.15 10.87
CA PHE A 158 9.14 -1.80 11.69
C PHE A 158 9.53 -1.56 13.16
N SER A 159 8.87 -0.61 13.80
CA SER A 159 8.90 -0.45 15.26
C SER A 159 7.99 -1.47 15.93
N THR A 160 6.85 -1.77 15.31
CA THR A 160 5.91 -2.77 15.80
C THR A 160 6.40 -4.18 15.47
N ASP A 161 6.60 -5.00 16.50
CA ASP A 161 6.84 -6.43 16.33
C ASP A 161 5.50 -7.17 16.23
N ILE A 162 5.15 -7.61 15.01
CA ILE A 162 3.87 -8.26 14.76
C ILE A 162 3.74 -9.65 15.39
N LYS A 163 4.85 -10.27 15.85
CA LYS A 163 4.78 -11.55 16.57
C LYS A 163 4.40 -11.38 18.05
N ASP A 164 4.46 -10.16 18.58
CA ASP A 164 4.10 -9.85 19.95
C ASP A 164 2.65 -9.34 20.04
N PRO A 165 1.68 -10.17 20.46
CA PRO A 165 0.26 -9.79 20.51
C PRO A 165 -0.01 -8.59 21.44
N THR A 166 0.87 -8.34 22.41
CA THR A 166 0.73 -7.18 23.32
C THR A 166 0.99 -5.86 22.60
N LYS A 167 1.72 -5.89 21.47
CA LYS A 167 2.00 -4.73 20.60
C LYS A 167 1.01 -4.60 19.45
N THR A 168 0.16 -5.61 19.21
CA THR A 168 -0.71 -5.66 18.04
C THR A 168 -2.21 -5.60 18.36
N ASN A 169 -2.57 -5.03 19.52
CA ASN A 169 -3.97 -5.04 19.98
C ASN A 169 -4.56 -6.47 20.02
N ASN A 170 -3.74 -7.44 20.44
CA ASN A 170 -4.03 -8.87 20.49
C ASN A 170 -4.24 -9.55 19.12
N VAL A 171 -3.90 -8.89 18.01
CA VAL A 171 -3.92 -9.53 16.69
C VAL A 171 -2.75 -10.51 16.59
N VAL A 172 -3.05 -11.80 16.65
CA VAL A 172 -2.06 -12.88 16.60
C VAL A 172 -1.48 -13.02 15.19
N PHE A 173 -0.16 -13.10 15.08
CA PHE A 173 0.53 -13.42 13.82
C PHE A 173 0.37 -14.90 13.45
N GLU A 174 -0.07 -15.17 12.23
CA GLU A 174 -0.29 -16.53 11.72
C GLU A 174 0.44 -16.69 10.37
N PRO A 175 1.66 -17.26 10.33
CA PRO A 175 2.56 -17.18 9.17
C PRO A 175 2.00 -17.79 7.87
N THR A 176 1.07 -18.75 7.98
CA THR A 176 0.43 -19.40 6.84
C THR A 176 -0.67 -18.57 6.20
N ARG A 177 -1.12 -17.48 6.85
CA ARG A 177 -2.09 -16.56 6.24
C ARG A 177 -1.40 -15.65 5.25
N THR A 178 -2.18 -15.16 4.30
CA THR A 178 -1.77 -14.04 3.46
C THR A 178 -1.66 -12.78 4.31
N HIS A 179 -0.57 -12.06 4.12
CA HIS A 179 -0.26 -10.77 4.70
C HIS A 179 -0.14 -9.75 3.58
N ARG A 180 -0.38 -8.48 3.90
CA ARG A 180 -0.10 -7.35 3.02
C ARG A 180 0.79 -6.38 3.76
N VAL A 181 1.88 -5.95 3.12
CA VAL A 181 2.54 -4.69 3.44
C VAL A 181 2.12 -3.66 2.42
N ALA A 182 1.83 -2.44 2.86
CA ALA A 182 1.54 -1.32 1.97
C ALA A 182 2.27 -0.06 2.41
N ILE A 183 2.69 0.75 1.45
CA ILE A 183 3.50 1.95 1.64
C ILE A 183 2.68 3.15 1.18
N GLN A 184 2.50 4.18 2.00
CA GLN A 184 2.18 5.51 1.50
C GLN A 184 3.49 6.19 1.14
N LEU A 185 3.78 6.35 -0.14
CA LEU A 185 4.98 6.98 -0.65
C LEU A 185 4.63 8.37 -1.21
N SER A 186 5.31 9.40 -0.70
CA SER A 186 5.15 10.78 -1.13
C SER A 186 6.51 11.48 -1.21
N TYR A 187 6.90 11.94 -2.39
CA TYR A 187 8.16 12.66 -2.61
C TYR A 187 8.04 13.64 -3.80
N ILE A 188 9.07 14.46 -3.98
CA ILE A 188 9.24 15.29 -5.17
C ILE A 188 10.33 14.63 -6.01
N ASP A 189 10.02 14.26 -7.26
CA ASP A 189 10.99 13.66 -8.16
C ASP A 189 12.04 14.68 -8.61
N ALA A 190 13.10 14.21 -9.27
CA ALA A 190 14.22 15.04 -9.71
C ALA A 190 13.80 16.15 -10.69
N ASP A 191 12.70 15.95 -11.44
CA ASP A 191 12.12 16.94 -12.35
C ASP A 191 11.14 17.91 -11.67
N GLY A 192 10.96 17.81 -10.35
CA GLY A 192 10.05 18.64 -9.57
C GLY A 192 8.61 18.11 -9.47
N THR A 193 8.30 16.96 -10.11
CA THR A 193 6.96 16.38 -10.07
C THR A 193 6.64 15.80 -8.70
N PRO A 194 5.51 16.17 -8.06
CA PRO A 194 5.05 15.50 -6.86
C PRO A 194 4.57 14.08 -7.19
N VAL A 195 5.17 13.09 -6.56
CA VAL A 195 4.78 11.68 -6.69
C VAL A 195 4.10 11.23 -5.41
N LYS A 196 2.86 10.73 -5.55
CA LYS A 196 2.06 10.16 -4.46
C LYS A 196 1.47 8.83 -4.92
N VAL A 197 1.99 7.74 -4.39
CA VAL A 197 1.57 6.38 -4.76
C VAL A 197 1.53 5.45 -3.56
N ASN A 198 0.78 4.35 -3.69
CA ASN A 198 0.67 3.36 -2.62
C ASN A 198 1.08 1.93 -3.02
N PRO A 199 2.39 1.65 -3.17
CA PRO A 199 2.89 0.29 -3.38
C PRO A 199 2.41 -0.68 -2.31
N TYR A 200 2.06 -1.90 -2.70
CA TYR A 200 1.74 -2.98 -1.77
C TYR A 200 2.30 -4.32 -2.26
N PHE A 201 2.46 -5.24 -1.32
CA PHE A 201 2.93 -6.60 -1.57
C PHE A 201 2.21 -7.60 -0.68
N ASP A 202 1.65 -8.63 -1.32
CA ASP A 202 0.93 -9.71 -0.66
C ASP A 202 1.80 -10.94 -0.56
N PHE A 203 1.89 -11.52 0.63
CA PHE A 203 2.83 -12.61 0.91
C PHE A 203 2.35 -13.55 2.02
N THR A 204 2.85 -14.78 1.99
CA THR A 204 2.90 -15.68 3.15
C THR A 204 4.32 -15.70 3.69
N VAL A 205 4.54 -16.35 4.84
CA VAL A 205 5.86 -16.41 5.48
C VAL A 205 6.35 -17.86 5.55
N ASP A 206 7.57 -18.12 5.08
CA ASP A 206 8.20 -19.43 5.16
C ASP A 206 8.77 -19.75 6.56
N GLY A 207 9.32 -20.96 6.74
CA GLY A 207 9.89 -21.40 8.01
C GLY A 207 11.09 -20.59 8.51
N ASN A 208 11.73 -19.79 7.64
CA ASN A 208 12.86 -18.92 7.97
C ASN A 208 12.44 -17.45 8.17
N GLY A 209 11.12 -17.18 8.15
CA GLY A 209 10.59 -15.83 8.27
C GLY A 209 10.62 -15.04 6.97
N LYS A 210 10.98 -15.62 5.82
CA LYS A 210 11.05 -14.89 4.54
C LYS A 210 9.70 -14.89 3.85
N SER A 211 9.42 -13.80 3.14
CA SER A 211 8.19 -13.69 2.37
C SER A 211 8.19 -14.60 1.15
N VAL A 212 7.05 -15.22 0.92
CA VAL A 212 6.70 -15.95 -0.31
C VAL A 212 5.53 -15.21 -0.95
N ALA A 213 5.74 -14.76 -2.18
CA ALA A 213 4.75 -13.96 -2.91
C ALA A 213 3.42 -14.72 -3.06
N VAL A 214 2.30 -14.05 -2.80
CA VAL A 214 0.99 -14.59 -3.14
C VAL A 214 0.67 -14.18 -4.57
N THR A 215 0.73 -15.14 -5.49
CA THR A 215 0.43 -14.94 -6.92
C THR A 215 -0.96 -15.46 -7.31
N ASP A 216 -1.54 -16.35 -6.51
CA ASP A 216 -2.91 -16.84 -6.68
C ASP A 216 -3.91 -15.78 -6.20
N ALA A 217 -4.70 -15.24 -7.14
CA ALA A 217 -5.72 -14.23 -6.87
C ALA A 217 -6.78 -14.70 -5.85
N SER A 218 -7.01 -16.02 -5.73
CA SER A 218 -7.94 -16.60 -4.75
C SER A 218 -7.40 -16.59 -3.31
N LYS A 219 -6.10 -16.36 -3.13
CA LYS A 219 -5.42 -16.31 -1.82
C LYS A 219 -5.19 -14.89 -1.32
N THR A 220 -5.60 -13.88 -2.09
CA THR A 220 -5.56 -12.48 -1.67
C THR A 220 -6.93 -11.81 -1.81
N ARG A 221 -7.04 -10.55 -1.41
CA ARG A 221 -8.27 -9.77 -1.50
C ARG A 221 -8.01 -8.39 -2.10
N VAL A 222 -8.48 -8.23 -3.35
CA VAL A 222 -8.66 -6.95 -4.02
C VAL A 222 -10.16 -6.65 -4.09
N MET A 223 -10.67 -5.77 -3.21
CA MET A 223 -12.11 -5.51 -3.08
C MET A 223 -12.68 -4.71 -4.25
N ALA A 224 -11.94 -3.67 -4.66
CA ALA A 224 -12.25 -2.75 -5.74
C ALA A 224 -10.93 -2.25 -6.32
N ASP A 225 -10.97 -1.84 -7.59
CA ASP A 225 -9.85 -1.21 -8.27
C ASP A 225 -10.03 0.31 -8.27
N VAL A 226 -8.96 1.06 -8.01
CA VAL A 226 -9.01 2.54 -8.00
C VAL A 226 -9.48 3.12 -9.33
N THR A 227 -9.23 2.43 -10.45
CA THR A 227 -9.72 2.85 -11.77
C THR A 227 -11.26 2.91 -11.82
N SER A 228 -11.94 2.03 -11.09
CA SER A 228 -13.41 2.07 -10.96
C SER A 228 -13.88 3.30 -10.20
N CYS A 229 -13.12 3.76 -9.20
CA CYS A 229 -13.40 4.99 -8.46
C CYS A 229 -13.16 6.24 -9.34
N ASN A 230 -12.07 6.22 -10.11
CA ASN A 230 -11.62 7.35 -10.91
C ASN A 230 -12.49 7.63 -12.15
N THR A 231 -13.46 6.76 -12.48
CA THR A 231 -14.49 7.10 -13.47
C THR A 231 -15.34 8.30 -13.06
N CYS A 232 -15.38 8.63 -11.76
CA CYS A 232 -16.06 9.82 -11.23
C CYS A 232 -15.11 10.75 -10.46
N HIS A 233 -14.05 10.23 -9.82
CA HIS A 233 -13.20 11.01 -8.92
C HIS A 233 -12.00 11.71 -9.58
N ASN A 234 -11.85 11.66 -10.91
CA ASN A 234 -10.62 12.02 -11.63
C ASN A 234 -9.40 11.26 -11.07
N GLN A 235 -8.83 11.76 -9.98
CA GLN A 235 -7.86 11.08 -9.13
C GLN A 235 -8.33 11.11 -7.67
N LEU A 236 -8.78 9.96 -7.17
CA LEU A 236 -9.09 9.78 -5.76
C LEU A 236 -7.84 10.01 -4.90
N ALA A 237 -7.88 10.99 -4.01
CA ALA A 237 -6.74 11.36 -3.17
C ALA A 237 -7.21 11.86 -1.79
N LEU A 238 -6.96 11.08 -0.74
CA LEU A 238 -7.46 11.34 0.62
C LEU A 238 -6.31 11.59 1.60
N HIS A 239 -6.64 12.15 2.77
CA HIS A 239 -5.72 12.40 3.89
C HIS A 239 -4.46 13.21 3.48
N GLY A 240 -4.66 14.43 2.96
CA GLY A 240 -3.58 15.25 2.39
C GLY A 240 -3.17 14.82 0.97
N GLY A 241 -3.95 13.94 0.36
CA GLY A 241 -3.83 13.48 -1.03
C GLY A 241 -2.80 12.38 -1.26
N GLY A 242 -2.18 11.84 -0.22
CA GLY A 242 -1.17 10.78 -0.33
C GLY A 242 -1.73 9.35 -0.34
N ARG A 243 -3.02 9.18 -0.07
CA ARG A 243 -3.71 7.89 -0.07
C ARG A 243 -4.62 7.83 -1.28
N VAL A 244 -4.16 7.11 -2.29
CA VAL A 244 -4.69 7.11 -3.65
C VAL A 244 -5.08 5.70 -4.13
N ASP A 245 -4.69 4.64 -3.43
CA ASP A 245 -5.06 3.26 -3.79
C ASP A 245 -5.96 2.63 -2.72
N VAL A 246 -7.05 2.00 -3.18
CA VAL A 246 -7.96 1.21 -2.35
C VAL A 246 -7.22 0.11 -1.56
N GLN A 247 -6.16 -0.46 -2.13
CA GLN A 247 -5.33 -1.48 -1.48
C GLN A 247 -4.58 -0.95 -0.25
N TYR A 248 -4.35 0.36 -0.18
CA TYR A 248 -3.83 1.04 1.00
C TYR A 248 -4.95 1.46 1.96
N CYS A 249 -6.11 1.90 1.45
CA CYS A 249 -7.26 2.26 2.27
C CYS A 249 -7.69 1.11 3.19
N VAL A 250 -7.75 -0.12 2.65
CA VAL A 250 -8.09 -1.34 3.42
C VAL A 250 -7.02 -1.75 4.43
N MET A 251 -5.94 -0.99 4.59
CA MET A 251 -5.00 -1.23 5.68
C MET A 251 -5.42 -0.53 6.96
N CYS A 252 -6.23 0.53 6.90
CA CYS A 252 -6.70 1.25 8.10
C CYS A 252 -8.23 1.18 8.26
N HIS A 253 -8.95 1.17 7.14
CA HIS A 253 -10.40 1.06 7.11
C HIS A 253 -10.83 -0.41 7.23
N ASN A 254 -10.45 -1.02 8.34
CA ASN A 254 -10.75 -2.41 8.72
C ASN A 254 -12.03 -2.51 9.54
N PRO A 255 -12.62 -3.71 9.62
CA PRO A 255 -13.66 -4.00 10.61
C PRO A 255 -13.20 -3.63 12.03
N GLY A 256 -14.06 -2.92 12.77
CA GLY A 256 -13.79 -2.49 14.13
C GLY A 256 -13.05 -1.16 14.27
N THR A 257 -12.60 -0.54 13.17
CA THR A 257 -12.13 0.85 13.20
C THR A 257 -13.34 1.78 13.31
N VAL A 258 -13.37 2.65 14.32
CA VAL A 258 -14.50 3.57 14.61
C VAL A 258 -13.98 4.98 14.84
N ASP A 259 -14.72 6.00 14.41
CA ASP A 259 -14.56 7.39 14.86
C ASP A 259 -15.25 7.55 16.22
N ALA A 260 -14.48 7.83 17.27
CA ALA A 260 -14.98 7.97 18.63
C ALA A 260 -16.00 9.10 18.77
N ASN A 261 -15.87 10.17 17.97
CA ASN A 261 -16.72 11.36 18.10
C ASN A 261 -18.13 11.11 17.53
N SER A 262 -18.23 10.50 16.34
CA SER A 262 -19.53 10.15 15.74
C SER A 262 -20.06 8.78 16.15
N GLY A 263 -19.18 7.88 16.59
CA GLY A 263 -19.48 6.46 16.79
C GLY A 263 -19.63 5.68 15.47
N ASN A 264 -19.41 6.31 14.32
CA ASN A 264 -19.54 5.66 13.03
C ASN A 264 -18.38 4.72 12.74
N ASN A 265 -18.72 3.58 12.16
CA ASN A 265 -17.76 2.60 11.68
C ASN A 265 -17.03 3.12 10.42
N LEU A 266 -15.71 2.97 10.45
CA LEU A 266 -14.79 3.37 9.39
C LEU A 266 -14.33 2.19 8.52
N ASP A 267 -14.86 0.98 8.73
CA ASP A 267 -14.69 -0.16 7.82
C ASP A 267 -15.00 0.28 6.39
N LEU A 268 -14.09 0.04 5.45
CA LEU A 268 -14.13 0.61 4.11
C LEU A 268 -15.46 0.31 3.42
N LYS A 269 -15.97 -0.92 3.56
CA LYS A 269 -17.24 -1.31 2.95
C LYS A 269 -18.41 -0.52 3.54
N GLN A 270 -18.41 -0.19 4.83
CA GLN A 270 -19.50 0.58 5.42
C GLN A 270 -19.37 2.05 5.07
N MET A 271 -18.17 2.61 5.26
CA MET A 271 -17.90 4.02 5.03
C MET A 271 -18.19 4.43 3.58
N VAL A 272 -17.66 3.71 2.60
CA VAL A 272 -17.84 4.06 1.18
C VAL A 272 -19.31 3.97 0.79
N HIS A 273 -20.05 2.93 1.21
CA HIS A 273 -21.47 2.85 0.90
C HIS A 273 -22.26 3.99 1.55
N LYS A 274 -22.01 4.29 2.83
CA LYS A 274 -22.72 5.36 3.54
C LYS A 274 -22.49 6.73 2.92
N ILE A 275 -21.24 7.05 2.55
CA ILE A 275 -20.91 8.30 1.83
C ILE A 275 -21.71 8.41 0.53
N HIS A 276 -21.68 7.37 -0.31
CA HIS A 276 -22.36 7.42 -1.62
C HIS A 276 -23.89 7.36 -1.50
N SER A 277 -24.42 6.86 -0.39
CA SER A 277 -25.85 6.90 -0.06
C SER A 277 -26.30 8.14 0.72
N GLY A 278 -25.43 9.14 0.91
CA GLY A 278 -25.64 10.29 1.80
C GLY A 278 -27.04 10.92 1.75
N ARG A 279 -27.44 11.44 0.59
CA ARG A 279 -28.78 12.05 0.38
C ARG A 279 -29.93 11.13 0.72
N ARG A 280 -29.79 9.83 0.42
CA ARG A 280 -30.81 8.84 0.72
C ARG A 280 -30.89 8.61 2.23
N LEU A 281 -29.76 8.42 2.90
CA LEU A 281 -29.70 8.24 4.35
C LEU A 281 -30.31 9.45 5.06
N HIS A 282 -29.95 10.67 4.64
CA HIS A 282 -30.47 11.90 5.23
C HIS A 282 -32.00 12.01 5.05
N ALA A 283 -32.54 11.68 3.87
CA ALA A 283 -33.98 11.64 3.64
C ALA A 283 -34.72 10.57 4.48
N GLU A 284 -34.01 9.52 4.89
CA GLU A 284 -34.51 8.46 5.81
C GLU A 284 -34.31 8.83 7.29
N GLY A 285 -33.78 10.03 7.60
CA GLY A 285 -33.54 10.50 8.97
C GLY A 285 -32.24 9.98 9.59
N HIS A 286 -31.28 9.58 8.76
CA HIS A 286 -29.96 9.11 9.18
C HIS A 286 -28.87 10.09 8.77
N ASP A 287 -28.09 10.55 9.73
CA ASP A 287 -26.90 11.36 9.46
C ASP A 287 -25.65 10.48 9.41
N TYR A 288 -24.82 10.69 8.38
CA TYR A 288 -23.50 10.07 8.30
C TYR A 288 -22.44 11.17 8.31
N THR A 289 -21.93 11.43 9.51
CA THR A 289 -20.91 12.45 9.79
C THR A 289 -19.71 11.79 10.44
N ILE A 290 -18.51 12.23 10.05
CA ILE A 290 -17.23 11.81 10.64
C ILE A 290 -16.48 13.03 11.13
N TRP A 291 -15.89 12.97 12.33
CA TRP A 291 -14.90 13.98 12.75
C TRP A 291 -13.50 13.51 12.39
N GLY A 292 -12.88 14.27 11.48
CA GLY A 292 -11.61 13.94 10.87
C GLY A 292 -10.40 14.61 11.55
N TYR A 293 -9.40 14.90 10.73
CA TYR A 293 -8.14 15.49 11.19
C TYR A 293 -8.37 16.85 11.86
N GLY A 294 -7.83 17.03 13.07
CA GLY A 294 -8.01 18.28 13.83
C GLY A 294 -9.44 18.48 14.33
N ASN A 295 -10.22 17.40 14.51
CA ASN A 295 -11.61 17.43 14.94
C ASN A 295 -12.53 18.20 13.98
N SER A 296 -12.20 18.23 12.67
CA SER A 296 -13.05 18.84 11.65
C SER A 296 -14.25 17.95 11.33
N GLU A 297 -15.44 18.53 11.33
CA GLU A 297 -16.67 17.82 10.93
C GLU A 297 -16.71 17.59 9.41
N HIS A 298 -17.04 16.37 9.00
CA HIS A 298 -17.30 15.99 7.62
C HIS A 298 -18.69 15.37 7.52
N ASP A 299 -19.66 16.19 7.09
CA ASP A 299 -21.03 15.76 6.83
C ASP A 299 -21.18 15.30 5.36
N TYR A 300 -21.80 14.13 5.17
CA TYR A 300 -22.05 13.52 3.87
C TYR A 300 -23.53 13.56 3.45
N ALA A 301 -24.42 14.26 4.18
CA ALA A 301 -25.85 14.33 3.90
C ALA A 301 -26.18 14.82 2.47
N GLU A 302 -25.35 15.69 1.89
CA GLU A 302 -25.57 16.19 0.53
C GLU A 302 -24.93 15.33 -0.58
N VAL A 303 -24.15 14.30 -0.22
CA VAL A 303 -23.50 13.44 -1.21
C VAL A 303 -24.51 12.49 -1.84
N GLY A 304 -24.53 12.43 -3.18
CA GLY A 304 -25.36 11.52 -3.93
C GLY A 304 -24.55 10.74 -4.96
N PHE A 305 -24.84 9.44 -5.09
CA PHE A 305 -24.31 8.63 -6.17
C PHE A 305 -25.04 8.98 -7.49
N PRO A 306 -24.33 9.27 -8.61
CA PRO A 306 -24.95 9.71 -9.86
C PRO A 306 -25.65 8.57 -10.64
N GLN A 307 -25.80 7.40 -10.04
CA GLN A 307 -26.39 6.18 -10.61
C GLN A 307 -27.25 5.49 -9.54
N ASP A 308 -27.97 4.43 -9.93
CA ASP A 308 -28.66 3.58 -8.96
C ASP A 308 -27.67 2.97 -7.95
N LEU A 309 -27.95 3.09 -6.64
CA LEU A 309 -27.13 2.54 -5.56
C LEU A 309 -26.99 1.01 -5.62
N ARG A 310 -27.90 0.32 -6.31
CA ARG A 310 -27.86 -1.12 -6.55
C ARG A 310 -26.90 -1.51 -7.68
N ASN A 311 -26.31 -0.54 -8.38
CA ASN A 311 -25.33 -0.80 -9.43
C ASN A 311 -23.95 -1.13 -8.85
N CYS A 312 -23.85 -2.28 -8.18
CA CYS A 312 -22.64 -2.73 -7.49
C CYS A 312 -21.42 -2.82 -8.41
N THR A 313 -21.64 -3.09 -9.70
CA THR A 313 -20.57 -3.25 -10.70
C THR A 313 -19.80 -1.97 -11.01
N LYS A 314 -20.28 -0.81 -10.56
CA LYS A 314 -19.54 0.45 -10.71
C LYS A 314 -18.31 0.54 -9.82
N CYS A 315 -18.31 -0.16 -8.68
CA CYS A 315 -17.20 -0.13 -7.73
C CYS A 315 -16.61 -1.53 -7.50
N CYS A 316 -17.46 -2.56 -7.47
CA CYS A 316 -17.03 -3.93 -7.20
C CYS A 316 -16.72 -4.65 -8.51
N SER A 317 -15.48 -5.13 -8.66
CA SER A 317 -15.15 -6.12 -9.68
C SER A 317 -15.76 -7.46 -9.29
N ARG A 318 -16.27 -8.21 -10.27
CA ARG A 318 -16.60 -9.63 -10.05
C ARG A 318 -15.31 -10.33 -9.65
N ARG A 319 -15.35 -11.19 -8.61
CA ARG A 319 -14.23 -12.09 -8.32
C ARG A 319 -13.92 -12.87 -9.60
N SER A 320 -12.74 -12.66 -10.18
CA SER A 320 -12.14 -13.57 -11.16
C SER A 320 -11.56 -14.76 -10.42
#